data_AF-A0A7W1PZ84-F1
#
_entry.id   AF-A0A7W1PZ84-F1
#
_cell.length_a   1.000
_cell.length_b   1.000
_cell.length_c   1.000
_cell.angle_alpha   90.00
_cell.angle_beta   90.00
_cell.angle_gamma   90.00
#
_symmetry.space_group_name_H-M   'P 1'
#
loop_
_entity.id
_entity.type
_entity.pdbx_description
1 polymer ?
#
loop_
_entity_poly.entity_id
_entity_poly.type
_entity_poly.pdbx_seq_one_letter_code
_entity_poly.pdbx_strand_id
1 'polypeptide(L)'
;MATIRAVCRGHACYPPDYLGAVLKALTRPASQEPDRLAVLSRQERRVLAGMVDGATGPELAAQLHVSPGTVRTHTQKIFTKLGVHSKLAAVKIAREAGMQPGHAAS
;
A
#
# COMPACT_ATOMS: atom_id res chain seq x y z
N MET A 1 -4.01 -41.67 12.16
CA MET A 1 -2.67 -41.06 12.32
C MET A 1 -2.05 -40.81 10.95
N ALA A 2 -2.16 -39.59 10.41
CA ALA A 2 -1.36 -39.03 9.30
C ALA A 2 -1.70 -37.54 9.13
N THR A 3 -1.05 -36.68 9.92
CA THR A 3 -1.51 -35.31 10.21
C THR A 3 -0.78 -34.17 9.50
N ILE A 4 0.27 -34.37 8.67
CA ILE A 4 1.12 -33.22 8.29
C ILE A 4 1.76 -33.33 6.88
N ARG A 5 1.00 -33.35 5.77
CA ARG A 5 1.68 -33.33 4.44
C ARG A 5 1.05 -32.59 3.25
N ALA A 6 0.16 -31.61 3.45
CA ALA A 6 -0.46 -30.93 2.29
C ALA A 6 -0.60 -29.40 2.44
N VAL A 7 0.47 -28.69 2.83
CA VAL A 7 0.45 -27.21 3.00
C VAL A 7 1.38 -26.44 2.03
N CYS A 8 1.98 -27.09 1.03
CA CYS A 8 2.81 -26.39 0.04
C CYS A 8 2.04 -26.11 -1.27
N ARG A 9 1.24 -25.04 -1.32
CA ARG A 9 0.87 -24.34 -2.58
C ARG A 9 0.17 -22.97 -2.44
N GLY A 10 0.10 -22.38 -1.24
CA GLY A 10 -0.65 -21.14 -1.03
C GLY A 10 -2.14 -21.35 -0.72
N HIS A 11 -2.52 -22.55 -0.28
CA HIS A 11 -3.85 -22.82 0.26
C HIS A 11 -3.77 -22.98 1.77
N ALA A 12 -4.35 -22.02 2.50
CA ALA A 12 -4.51 -22.12 3.94
C ALA A 12 -5.61 -23.16 4.26
N CYS A 13 -5.24 -24.25 4.93
CA CYS A 13 -6.19 -25.24 5.42
C CYS A 13 -6.74 -24.78 6.77
N TYR A 14 -7.96 -24.25 6.77
CA TYR A 14 -8.66 -23.88 7.98
C TYR A 14 -9.69 -24.97 8.34
N PRO A 15 -9.81 -25.34 9.63
CA PRO A 15 -10.92 -26.17 10.08
C PRO A 15 -12.25 -25.48 9.72
N PRO A 16 -13.30 -26.26 9.39
CA PRO A 16 -14.58 -25.71 8.93
C PRO A 16 -15.23 -24.73 9.91
N ASP A 17 -14.92 -24.83 11.20
CA ASP A 17 -15.43 -23.93 12.23
C ASP A 17 -14.82 -22.52 12.16
N TYR A 18 -13.66 -22.36 11.54
CA TYR A 18 -12.97 -21.07 11.37
C TYR A 18 -13.29 -20.39 10.03
N LEU A 19 -13.96 -21.08 9.11
CA LEU A 19 -14.31 -20.55 7.78
C LEU A 19 -15.13 -19.26 7.87
N GLY A 20 -16.07 -19.17 8.82
CA GLY A 20 -16.88 -17.96 9.02
C GLY A 20 -16.07 -16.74 9.49
N ALA A 21 -15.10 -16.95 10.40
CA ALA A 21 -14.23 -15.88 10.88
C ALA A 21 -13.22 -15.44 9.81
N VAL A 22 -12.66 -16.41 9.05
CA VAL A 22 -11.75 -16.16 7.94
C VAL A 22 -12.47 -15.44 6.80
N LEU A 23 -13.65 -15.91 6.40
CA LEU A 23 -14.49 -15.22 5.41
C LEU A 23 -14.86 -13.83 5.90
N LYS A 24 -15.27 -13.64 7.15
CA LYS A 24 -15.58 -12.30 7.70
C LYS A 24 -14.37 -11.38 7.71
N ALA A 25 -13.15 -11.90 7.92
CA ALA A 25 -11.91 -11.13 7.82
C ALA A 25 -11.56 -10.79 6.37
N LEU A 26 -11.84 -11.68 5.41
CA LEU A 26 -11.61 -11.48 3.96
C LEU A 26 -12.68 -10.59 3.32
N THR A 27 -13.92 -10.65 3.80
CA THR A 27 -15.07 -9.85 3.33
C THR A 27 -15.19 -8.53 4.06
N ARG A 28 -14.39 -8.30 5.13
CA ARG A 28 -14.27 -6.96 5.70
C ARG A 28 -13.61 -6.10 4.62
N PRO A 29 -14.31 -5.13 4.01
CA PRO A 29 -13.63 -4.16 3.17
C PRO A 29 -12.57 -3.52 4.06
N ALA A 30 -11.33 -3.44 3.58
CA ALA A 30 -10.18 -2.90 4.32
C ALA A 30 -10.31 -1.40 4.67
N SER A 31 -11.52 -0.83 4.72
CA SER A 31 -11.72 0.62 4.75
C SER A 31 -13.03 0.98 5.47
N GLN A 32 -13.03 0.87 6.80
CA GLN A 32 -13.86 1.74 7.65
C GLN A 32 -13.02 2.62 8.59
N GLU A 33 -11.68 2.58 8.47
CA GLU A 33 -10.86 3.70 8.96
C GLU A 33 -11.10 4.90 8.03
N PRO A 34 -11.22 6.13 8.56
CA PRO A 34 -11.26 7.32 7.72
C PRO A 34 -10.07 7.27 6.77
N ASP A 35 -10.34 7.34 5.46
CA ASP A 35 -9.32 7.24 4.42
C ASP A 35 -8.25 8.31 4.67
N ARG A 36 -7.16 7.93 5.34
CA ARG A 36 -6.05 8.84 5.65
C ARG A 36 -5.40 9.37 4.38
N LEU A 37 -5.66 8.75 3.22
CA LEU A 37 -5.23 9.21 1.91
C LEU A 37 -6.23 10.16 1.25
N ALA A 38 -7.43 10.37 1.81
CA ALA A 38 -8.42 11.32 1.30
C ALA A 38 -7.94 12.77 1.38
N VAL A 39 -7.09 13.10 2.37
CA VAL A 39 -6.45 14.42 2.51
C VAL A 39 -5.46 14.74 1.38
N LEU A 40 -4.99 13.70 0.69
CA LEU A 40 -4.06 13.85 -0.42
C LEU A 40 -4.81 14.26 -1.70
N SER A 41 -4.19 15.13 -2.48
CA SER A 41 -4.62 15.42 -3.85
C SER A 41 -4.34 14.24 -4.77
N ARG A 42 -4.95 14.24 -5.96
CA ARG A 42 -4.71 13.22 -6.99
C ARG A 42 -3.22 13.10 -7.34
N GLN A 43 -2.49 14.22 -7.45
CA GLN A 43 -1.07 14.21 -7.80
C GLN A 43 -0.21 13.65 -6.66
N GLU A 44 -0.54 14.00 -5.41
CA GLU A 44 0.15 13.47 -4.23
C GLU A 44 -0.08 11.95 -4.08
N ARG A 45 -1.29 11.45 -4.37
CA ARG A 45 -1.56 10.01 -4.43
C ARG A 45 -0.73 9.29 -5.48
N ARG A 46 -0.53 9.88 -6.67
CA ARG A 46 0.34 9.29 -7.71
C ARG A 46 1.80 9.19 -7.26
N VAL A 47 2.31 10.25 -6.63
CA VAL A 47 3.67 10.25 -6.05
C VAL A 47 3.79 9.19 -4.96
N LEU A 48 2.81 9.10 -4.04
CA LEU A 48 2.80 8.11 -2.97
C LEU A 48 2.72 6.67 -3.52
N ALA A 49 1.93 6.43 -4.56
CA ALA A 49 1.86 5.13 -5.23
C ALA A 49 3.22 4.70 -5.78
N GLY A 50 3.91 5.58 -6.52
CA GLY A 50 5.25 5.23 -7.00
C GLY A 50 6.28 5.05 -5.86
N MET A 51 6.10 5.70 -4.71
CA MET A 51 6.90 5.38 -3.51
C MET A 51 6.63 3.98 -2.97
N VAL A 52 5.38 3.52 -2.99
CA VAL A 52 4.96 2.16 -2.61
C VAL A 52 5.53 1.13 -3.57
N ASP A 53 5.63 1.47 -4.86
CA ASP A 53 6.26 0.68 -5.93
C ASP A 53 7.79 0.65 -5.84
N GLY A 54 8.38 1.42 -4.92
CA GLY A 54 9.83 1.47 -4.72
C GLY A 54 10.56 2.47 -5.61
N ALA A 55 9.86 3.22 -6.46
CA ALA A 55 10.47 4.20 -7.35
C ALA A 55 11.28 5.26 -6.59
N THR A 56 12.41 5.64 -7.17
CA THR A 56 13.28 6.72 -6.73
C THR A 56 12.72 8.08 -7.15
N GLY A 57 13.25 9.16 -6.56
CA GLY A 57 12.84 10.53 -6.93
C GLY A 57 12.99 10.84 -8.42
N PRO A 58 14.11 10.48 -9.08
CA PRO A 58 14.28 10.64 -10.52
C PRO A 58 13.31 9.80 -11.36
N GLU A 59 13.06 8.55 -10.98
CA GLU A 59 12.10 7.67 -11.69
C GLU A 59 10.68 8.22 -11.59
N LEU A 60 10.27 8.67 -10.40
CA LEU A 60 9.00 9.36 -10.19
C LEU A 60 8.88 10.63 -11.03
N ALA A 61 9.97 11.40 -11.15
CA ALA A 61 10.00 12.62 -11.96
C ALA A 61 9.76 12.31 -13.44
N ALA A 62 10.42 11.26 -13.95
CA ALA A 62 10.23 10.78 -15.31
C ALA A 62 8.80 10.26 -15.55
N GLN A 63 8.30 9.37 -14.68
CA GLN A 63 6.95 8.80 -14.79
C GLN A 63 5.84 9.86 -14.76
N LEU A 64 6.02 10.90 -13.93
CA LEU A 64 5.03 11.97 -13.76
C LEU A 64 5.27 13.15 -14.69
N HIS A 65 6.31 13.13 -15.53
CA HIS A 65 6.69 14.21 -16.44
C HIS A 65 6.87 15.57 -15.71
N VAL A 66 7.56 15.54 -14.56
CA VAL A 66 7.83 16.73 -13.73
C VAL A 66 9.31 16.80 -13.37
N SER A 67 9.76 17.94 -12.83
CA SER A 67 11.14 18.05 -12.32
C SER A 67 11.34 17.24 -11.02
N PRO A 68 12.57 16.77 -10.73
CA PRO A 68 12.90 16.16 -9.43
C PRO A 68 12.58 17.08 -8.24
N GLY A 69 12.74 18.40 -8.41
CA GLY A 69 12.36 19.40 -7.39
C GLY A 69 10.86 19.43 -7.11
N THR A 70 10.04 19.22 -8.15
CA THR A 70 8.58 19.09 -8.02
C THR A 70 8.19 17.82 -7.25
N VAL A 71 8.84 16.69 -7.53
CA VAL A 71 8.64 15.44 -6.76
C VAL A 71 9.00 15.63 -5.29
N ARG A 72 10.13 16.30 -5.00
CA ARG A 72 10.53 16.63 -3.62
C ARG A 72 9.48 17.50 -2.93
N THR A 73 8.94 18.49 -3.63
CA THR A 73 7.87 19.35 -3.11
C THR A 73 6.59 18.58 -2.80
N HIS A 74 6.16 17.68 -3.70
CA HIS A 74 5.02 16.81 -3.43
C HIS A 74 5.28 15.87 -2.25
N THR A 75 6.48 15.30 -2.15
CA THR A 75 6.89 14.43 -1.03
C THR A 75 6.79 15.15 0.31
N GLN A 76 7.28 16.39 0.39
CA GLN A 76 7.19 17.21 1.58
C GLN A 76 5.73 17.46 1.98
N LYS A 77 4.86 17.81 1.01
CA LYS A 77 3.43 18.03 1.25
C LYS A 77 2.73 16.77 1.71
N ILE A 78 3.05 15.61 1.13
CA ILE A 78 2.53 14.31 1.56
C ILE A 78 2.92 14.05 3.01
N PHE A 79 4.19 14.24 3.38
CA PHE A 79 4.68 14.02 4.73
C PHE A 79 3.97 14.92 5.74
N THR A 80 3.82 16.21 5.42
CA THR A 80 3.07 17.14 6.26
C THR A 80 1.60 16.72 6.40
N LYS A 81 0.93 16.33 5.31
CA LYS A 81 -0.48 15.93 5.32
C LYS A 81 -0.74 14.61 6.05
N LEU A 82 0.20 13.67 5.97
CA LEU A 82 0.13 12.39 6.65
C LEU A 82 0.71 12.43 8.09
N GLY A 83 1.32 13.55 8.50
CA GLY A 83 1.94 13.68 9.82
C GLY A 83 3.17 12.80 10.02
N VAL A 84 3.94 12.53 8.97
CA VAL A 84 5.12 11.65 9.00
C VAL A 84 6.38 12.39 8.58
N HIS A 85 7.54 11.82 8.91
CA HIS A 85 8.85 12.41 8.62
C HIS A 85 9.74 11.54 7.73
N SER A 86 9.24 10.40 7.24
CA SER A 86 10.03 9.48 6.42
C SER A 86 9.21 8.83 5.31
N LYS A 87 9.88 8.47 4.21
CA LYS A 87 9.30 7.71 3.10
C LYS A 87 8.72 6.39 3.60
N LEU A 88 9.45 5.68 4.47
CA LEU A 88 9.01 4.39 5.02
C LEU A 88 7.72 4.53 5.82
N ALA A 89 7.59 5.56 6.65
CA ALA A 89 6.37 5.82 7.41
C ALA A 89 5.19 6.15 6.48
N ALA A 90 5.40 6.98 5.46
CA ALA A 90 4.37 7.28 4.46
C ALA A 90 3.92 6.03 3.70
N VAL A 91 4.86 5.17 3.28
CA VAL A 91 4.57 3.90 2.60
C VAL A 91 3.83 2.93 3.51
N LYS A 92 4.18 2.88 4.80
CA LYS A 92 3.48 2.06 5.80
C LYS A 92 2.00 2.47 5.89
N ILE A 93 1.73 3.77 6.04
CA ILE A 93 0.36 4.30 6.08
C ILE A 93 -0.39 3.98 4.77
N ALA A 94 0.26 4.13 3.62
CA ALA A 94 -0.33 3.81 2.34
C ALA A 94 -0.74 2.32 2.26
N ARG A 95 0.13 1.41 2.68
CA ARG A 95 -0.15 -0.04 2.71
C ARG A 95 -1.26 -0.40 3.70
N GLU A 96 -1.26 0.21 4.89
CA GLU A 96 -2.33 0.05 5.89
C GLU A 96 -3.69 0.55 5.34
N ALA A 97 -3.69 1.58 4.50
CA ALA A 97 -4.86 2.08 3.79
C ALA A 97 -5.24 1.26 2.54
N GLY A 98 -4.58 0.12 2.30
CA GLY A 98 -4.88 -0.77 1.17
C GLY A 98 -4.26 -0.35 -0.16
N MET A 99 -3.37 0.66 -0.20
CA MET A 99 -2.60 0.98 -1.40
C MET A 99 -1.59 -0.14 -1.66
N GLN A 100 -1.88 -0.96 -2.67
CA GLN A 100 -0.99 -2.02 -3.12
C GLN A 100 -0.03 -1.49 -4.18
N PRO A 101 1.19 -2.04 -4.26
CA PRO A 101 2.08 -1.73 -5.35
C PRO A 101 1.44 -2.11 -6.69
N GLY A 102 1.40 -1.16 -7.62
CA GLY A 102 1.10 -1.46 -9.01
C GLY A 102 2.26 -2.28 -9.55
N HIS A 103 2.00 -3.41 -10.20
CA HIS A 103 3.03 -4.31 -10.71
C HIS A 103 3.79 -3.71 -11.92
N ALA A 104 4.39 -2.52 -11.76
CA ALA A 104 5.31 -1.92 -12.72
C ALA A 104 6.69 -2.55 -12.56
N ALA A 105 6.78 -3.84 -12.90
CA ALA A 105 8.02 -4.54 -13.20
C ALA A 105 7.70 -5.71 -14.14
N SER A 106 7.58 -5.38 -15.42
CA SER A 106 7.94 -6.28 -16.53
C SER A 106 9.05 -5.61 -17.32
#